data_AF-A0A7W1B1M9-F1
#
_entry.id   AF-A0A7W1B1M9-F1
#
_cell.length_a   1.000
_cell.length_b   1.000
_cell.length_c   1.000
_cell.angle_alpha   90.00
_cell.angle_beta   90.00
_cell.angle_gamma   90.00
#
_symmetry.space_group_name_H-M   'P 1'
#
loop_
_entity.id
_entity.type
_entity.pdbx_description
1 polymer ?
#
loop_
_entity_poly.entity_id
_entity_poly.type
_entity_poly.pdbx_seq_one_letter_code
_entity_poly.pdbx_strand_id
1 'polypeptide(L)'
;RNLLAPASGFQSVQFRELEFLSGLKDAGYLQRLDHATPAEHARLVTRLEEPTLWDGLVHLLAAAGPVDSAAQRRTVLVAISRDRSTHGALWELSEALVEHDELWARWRMRHVLMVERQIGRKSGTGGSSGAPYLRSRLDLRYYPELWELRAHL
;
A
#
# COMPACT_ATOMS: atom_id res chain seq x y z
N ARG A 1 -27.74 -9.89 4.74
CA ARG A 1 -26.54 -10.65 4.34
C ARG A 1 -26.76 -11.46 3.06
N ASN A 2 -27.81 -12.29 2.98
CA ASN A 2 -28.07 -13.10 1.77
C ASN A 2 -28.34 -12.24 0.52
N LEU A 3 -28.99 -11.09 0.70
CA LEU A 3 -29.21 -10.11 -0.38
C LEU A 3 -27.93 -9.42 -0.89
N LEU A 4 -26.82 -9.54 -0.17
CA LEU A 4 -25.53 -8.94 -0.53
C LEU A 4 -24.57 -9.97 -1.13
N ALA A 5 -24.91 -11.26 -1.16
CA ALA A 5 -24.07 -12.24 -1.84
C ALA A 5 -24.27 -12.11 -3.36
N PRO A 6 -23.21 -12.11 -4.19
CA PRO A 6 -21.79 -12.35 -3.86
C PRO A 6 -20.95 -11.08 -3.60
N ALA A 7 -21.58 -9.91 -3.44
CA ALA A 7 -20.90 -8.63 -3.31
C ALA A 7 -19.90 -8.59 -2.14
N SER A 8 -18.75 -7.95 -2.36
CA SER A 8 -17.64 -7.88 -1.39
C SER A 8 -16.75 -6.65 -1.60
N GLY A 9 -16.08 -6.20 -0.55
CA GLY A 9 -15.03 -5.17 -0.65
C GLY A 9 -13.85 -5.57 -1.57
N PHE A 10 -13.72 -6.86 -1.91
CA PHE A 10 -12.78 -7.32 -2.94
C PHE A 10 -13.06 -6.74 -4.32
N GLN A 11 -14.30 -6.31 -4.56
CA GLN A 11 -14.75 -5.74 -5.82
C GLN A 11 -14.54 -4.23 -5.91
N SER A 12 -13.99 -3.60 -4.86
CA SER A 12 -13.73 -2.16 -4.87
C SER A 12 -12.55 -1.82 -5.78
N VAL A 13 -12.87 -1.30 -6.97
CA VAL A 13 -11.87 -0.85 -7.96
C VAL A 13 -10.99 0.26 -7.38
N GLN A 14 -11.60 1.30 -6.80
CA GLN A 14 -10.85 2.43 -6.24
C GLN A 14 -9.90 2.00 -5.12
N PHE A 15 -10.30 1.02 -4.29
CA PHE A 15 -9.41 0.48 -3.28
C PHE A 15 -8.16 -0.14 -3.92
N ARG A 16 -8.31 -0.86 -5.05
CA ARG A 16 -7.16 -1.43 -5.78
C ARG A 16 -6.32 -0.35 -6.47
N GLU A 17 -6.96 0.66 -7.07
CA GLU A 17 -6.24 1.82 -7.64
C GLU A 17 -5.33 2.48 -6.57
N LEU A 18 -5.85 2.67 -5.35
CA LEU A 18 -5.07 3.22 -4.23
C LEU A 18 -3.93 2.29 -3.78
N GLU A 19 -4.16 0.97 -3.70
CA GLU A 19 -3.08 0.04 -3.37
C GLU A 19 -1.98 0.02 -4.43
N PHE A 20 -2.34 0.09 -5.72
CA PHE A 20 -1.37 0.11 -6.82
C PHE A 20 -0.52 1.38 -6.81
N LEU A 21 -1.16 2.54 -6.68
CA LEU A 21 -0.49 3.84 -6.55
C LEU A 21 0.47 3.88 -5.36
N SER A 22 0.07 3.28 -4.24
CA SER A 22 0.87 3.31 -3.02
C SER A 22 2.07 2.37 -3.07
N GLY A 23 2.04 1.28 -3.86
CA GLY A 23 3.19 0.37 -4.03
C GLY A 23 2.86 -1.12 -4.11
N LEU A 24 1.62 -1.55 -3.82
CA LEU A 24 1.21 -2.96 -3.82
C LEU A 24 0.52 -3.35 -5.13
N LYS A 25 1.26 -3.25 -6.24
CA LYS A 25 0.80 -3.65 -7.57
C LYS A 25 0.63 -5.17 -7.67
N ASP A 26 -0.51 -5.61 -8.18
CA ASP A 26 -0.80 -7.03 -8.45
C ASP A 26 -1.74 -7.14 -9.66
N ALA A 27 -1.17 -7.45 -10.82
CA ALA A 27 -1.89 -7.58 -12.09
C ALA A 27 -2.97 -8.67 -12.06
N GLY A 28 -2.90 -9.63 -11.13
CA GLY A 28 -3.94 -10.64 -10.95
C GLY A 28 -5.29 -10.04 -10.54
N TYR A 29 -5.34 -8.79 -10.07
CA TYR A 29 -6.61 -8.11 -9.83
C TYR A 29 -7.35 -7.68 -11.10
N LEU A 30 -6.70 -7.58 -12.26
CA LEU A 30 -7.39 -7.31 -13.53
C LEU A 30 -8.36 -8.44 -13.89
N GLN A 31 -8.00 -9.68 -13.59
CA GLN A 31 -8.86 -10.85 -13.81
C GLN A 31 -9.88 -11.05 -12.68
N ARG A 32 -9.51 -10.72 -11.43
CA ARG A 32 -10.40 -10.90 -10.25
C ARG A 32 -11.50 -9.84 -10.14
N LEU A 33 -11.37 -8.72 -10.83
CA LEU A 33 -12.38 -7.65 -10.91
C LEU A 33 -13.14 -7.75 -12.24
N ASP A 34 -13.69 -8.92 -12.53
CA ASP A 34 -14.42 -9.23 -13.77
C ASP A 34 -15.70 -8.39 -13.95
N HIS A 35 -16.25 -7.84 -12.86
CA HIS A 35 -17.39 -6.93 -12.88
C HIS A 35 -17.02 -5.47 -13.22
N ALA A 36 -15.72 -5.13 -13.27
CA ALA A 36 -15.29 -3.76 -13.54
C ALA A 36 -15.71 -3.33 -14.95
N THR A 37 -16.21 -2.11 -15.07
CA THR A 37 -16.50 -1.50 -16.37
C THR A 37 -15.22 -1.36 -17.21
N PRO A 38 -15.30 -1.25 -18.55
CA PRO A 38 -14.12 -1.01 -19.38
C PRO A 38 -13.32 0.22 -18.95
N ALA A 39 -14.00 1.29 -18.51
CA ALA A 39 -13.34 2.48 -18.00
C ALA A 39 -12.61 2.24 -16.66
N GLU A 40 -13.19 1.47 -15.75
CA GLU A 40 -12.54 1.05 -14.50
C GLU A 40 -11.33 0.16 -14.76
N HIS A 41 -11.45 -0.82 -15.66
CA HIS A 41 -10.35 -1.68 -16.06
C HIS A 41 -9.21 -0.87 -16.67
N ALA A 42 -9.51 0.08 -17.56
CA ALA A 42 -8.50 0.96 -18.14
C ALA A 42 -7.75 1.76 -17.06
N ARG A 43 -8.44 2.33 -16.07
CA ARG A 43 -7.78 3.02 -14.95
C ARG A 43 -6.87 2.09 -14.14
N LEU A 44 -7.30 0.87 -13.84
CA LEU A 44 -6.46 -0.11 -13.14
C LEU A 44 -5.19 -0.45 -13.92
N VAL A 45 -5.29 -0.63 -15.24
CA VAL A 45 -4.13 -0.83 -16.11
C VAL A 45 -3.20 0.37 -16.03
N THR A 46 -3.72 1.59 -16.15
CA THR A 46 -2.92 2.82 -15.98
C THR A 46 -2.21 2.84 -14.63
N ARG A 47 -2.90 2.54 -13.52
CA ARG A 47 -2.29 2.50 -12.18
C ARG A 47 -1.23 1.42 -12.02
N LEU A 48 -1.31 0.32 -12.77
CA LEU A 48 -0.27 -0.73 -12.79
C LEU A 48 0.99 -0.28 -13.53
N GLU A 49 0.85 0.53 -14.57
CA GLU A 49 1.95 0.92 -15.44
C GLU A 49 2.66 2.21 -14.97
N GLU A 50 1.93 3.14 -14.35
CA GLU A 50 2.50 4.42 -13.95
C GLU A 50 3.36 4.32 -12.67
N PRO A 51 4.30 5.25 -12.43
CA PRO A 51 5.12 5.26 -11.21
C PRO A 51 4.28 5.30 -9.93
N THR A 52 4.71 4.57 -8.92
CA THR A 52 4.12 4.57 -7.57
C THR A 52 4.62 5.76 -6.75
N LEU A 53 4.00 5.99 -5.59
CA LEU A 53 4.52 6.96 -4.60
C LEU A 53 5.95 6.62 -4.16
N TRP A 54 6.29 5.33 -4.07
CA TRP A 54 7.66 4.88 -3.77
C TRP A 54 8.61 5.25 -4.91
N ASP A 55 8.25 4.99 -6.16
CA ASP A 55 9.07 5.35 -7.33
C ASP A 55 9.31 6.86 -7.40
N GLY A 56 8.29 7.65 -7.07
CA GLY A 56 8.40 9.11 -6.95
C GLY A 56 9.41 9.54 -5.89
N LEU A 57 9.38 8.94 -4.68
CA LEU A 57 10.39 9.21 -3.64
C LEU A 57 11.79 8.81 -4.11
N VAL A 58 11.95 7.60 -4.68
CA VAL A 58 13.26 7.12 -5.16
C VAL A 58 13.83 8.03 -6.24
N HIS A 59 13.00 8.51 -7.15
CA HIS A 59 13.40 9.49 -8.16
C HIS A 59 13.94 10.79 -7.53
N LEU A 60 13.28 11.30 -6.50
CA LEU A 60 13.74 12.51 -5.78
C LEU A 60 15.03 12.26 -4.97
N LEU A 61 15.16 11.07 -4.36
CA LEU A 61 16.37 10.68 -3.62
C LEU A 61 17.61 10.63 -4.50
N ALA A 62 17.47 10.40 -5.81
CA ALA A 62 18.59 10.37 -6.75
C ALA A 62 19.38 11.70 -6.78
N ALA A 63 18.75 12.82 -6.42
CA ALA A 63 19.42 14.12 -6.32
C ALA A 63 20.39 14.22 -5.12
N ALA A 64 20.22 13.36 -4.10
CA ALA A 64 21.07 13.31 -2.91
C ALA A 64 22.12 12.19 -2.97
N GLY A 65 22.09 11.33 -4.00
CA GLY A 65 23.09 10.29 -4.23
C GLY A 65 22.54 9.08 -5.00
N PRO A 66 23.35 8.02 -5.20
CA PRO A 66 22.91 6.80 -5.89
C PRO A 66 21.74 6.10 -5.17
N VAL A 67 20.81 5.54 -5.94
CA VAL A 67 19.58 4.91 -5.41
C VAL A 67 19.19 3.59 -6.10
N ASP A 68 20.07 3.05 -6.94
CA ASP A 68 19.78 1.86 -7.77
C ASP A 68 19.53 0.59 -6.93
N SER A 69 20.18 0.50 -5.77
CA SER A 69 20.02 -0.61 -4.82
C SER A 69 19.44 -0.16 -3.48
N ALA A 70 18.80 -1.09 -2.76
CA ALA A 70 18.26 -0.83 -1.42
C ALA A 70 19.36 -0.39 -0.43
N ALA A 71 20.59 -0.88 -0.58
CA ALA A 71 21.74 -0.46 0.25
C ALA A 71 22.15 1.00 -0.03
N GLN A 72 22.17 1.41 -1.30
CA GLN A 72 22.42 2.78 -1.69
C GLN A 72 21.29 3.70 -1.21
N ARG A 73 20.03 3.33 -1.43
CA ARG A 73 18.86 4.06 -0.90
C ARG A 73 18.93 4.24 0.61
N ARG A 74 19.25 3.19 1.36
CA ARG A 74 19.45 3.29 2.82
C ARG A 74 20.54 4.28 3.19
N THR A 75 21.68 4.24 2.50
CA THR A 75 22.79 5.19 2.73
C THR A 75 22.34 6.63 2.52
N VAL A 76 21.65 6.91 1.41
CA VAL A 76 21.09 8.24 1.11
C VAL A 76 20.06 8.65 2.17
N LEU A 77 19.12 7.76 2.50
CA LEU A 77 18.08 8.01 3.50
C LEU A 77 18.66 8.34 4.89
N VAL A 78 19.71 7.63 5.33
CA VAL A 78 20.42 7.94 6.59
C VAL A 78 21.10 9.31 6.48
N ALA A 79 21.76 9.62 5.36
CA ALA A 79 22.41 10.91 5.17
C ALA A 79 21.41 12.08 5.25
N ILE A 80 20.29 12.00 4.53
CA ILE A 80 19.28 13.07 4.55
C ILE A 80 18.58 13.22 5.91
N SER A 81 18.45 12.12 6.67
CA SER A 81 17.87 12.18 8.02
C SER A 81 18.72 13.00 9.00
N ARG A 82 20.04 13.04 8.76
CA ARG A 82 21.06 13.70 9.58
C ARG A 82 21.33 15.14 9.14
N ASP A 83 21.16 15.46 7.85
CA ASP A 83 21.27 16.83 7.33
C ASP A 83 19.90 17.40 6.93
N ARG A 84 19.11 17.74 7.95
CA ARG A 84 17.78 18.34 7.75
C ARG A 84 17.82 19.78 7.22
N SER A 85 18.96 20.48 7.36
CA SER A 85 19.13 21.82 6.80
C SER A 85 19.11 21.82 5.28
N THR A 86 19.76 20.83 4.67
CA THR A 86 19.84 20.69 3.20
C THR A 86 18.69 19.86 2.65
N HIS A 87 18.28 18.81 3.36
CA HIS A 87 17.35 17.80 2.84
C HIS A 87 16.02 17.72 3.58
N GLY A 88 15.65 18.77 4.34
CA GLY A 88 14.45 18.79 5.20
C GLY A 88 13.18 18.33 4.49
N ALA A 89 12.87 18.89 3.31
CA ALA A 89 11.67 18.52 2.54
C ALA A 89 11.65 17.05 2.10
N LEU A 90 12.81 16.48 1.76
CA LEU A 90 12.92 15.08 1.33
C LEU A 90 12.80 14.12 2.52
N TRP A 91 13.30 14.54 3.68
CA TRP A 91 13.10 13.83 4.93
C TRP A 91 11.63 13.88 5.38
N GLU A 92 10.99 15.06 5.34
CA GLU A 92 9.57 15.22 5.64
C GLU A 92 8.67 14.38 4.73
N LEU A 93 8.98 14.33 3.42
CA LEU A 93 8.27 13.44 2.50
C LEU A 93 8.43 11.97 2.88
N SER A 94 9.64 11.55 3.28
CA SER A 94 9.90 10.18 3.73
C SER A 94 9.09 9.84 4.98
N GLU A 95 9.00 10.75 5.94
CA GLU A 95 8.19 10.57 7.15
C GLU A 95 6.69 10.56 6.84
N ALA A 96 6.21 11.42 5.93
CA ALA A 96 4.82 11.45 5.49
C ALA A 96 4.40 10.15 4.79
N LEU A 97 5.29 9.52 4.01
CA LEU A 97 5.02 8.21 3.42
C LEU A 97 4.93 7.11 4.48
N VAL A 98 5.73 7.18 5.54
CA VAL A 98 5.60 6.22 6.65
C VAL A 98 4.28 6.43 7.39
N GLU A 99 3.90 7.67 7.65
CA GLU A 99 2.58 7.98 8.22
C GLU A 99 1.44 7.43 7.34
N HIS A 100 1.54 7.57 6.01
CA HIS A 100 0.57 6.96 5.08
C HIS A 100 0.47 5.45 5.29
N ASP A 101 1.59 4.72 5.34
CA ASP A 101 1.62 3.27 5.55
C ASP A 101 1.05 2.87 6.93
N GLU A 102 1.33 3.67 7.97
CA GLU A 102 0.74 3.51 9.31
C GLU A 102 -0.79 3.65 9.29
N LEU A 103 -1.30 4.67 8.60
CA LEU A 103 -2.73 4.91 8.47
C LEU A 103 -3.43 3.74 7.75
N TRP A 104 -2.79 3.16 6.73
CA TRP A 104 -3.26 1.97 6.06
C TRP A 104 -3.27 0.74 6.97
N ALA A 105 -2.20 0.50 7.71
CA ALA A 105 -2.14 -0.60 8.68
C ALA A 105 -3.25 -0.46 9.74
N ARG A 106 -3.46 0.75 10.26
CA ARG A 106 -4.52 1.07 11.22
C ARG A 106 -5.91 0.85 10.63
N TRP A 107 -6.15 1.27 9.39
CA TRP A 107 -7.40 1.02 8.68
C TRP A 107 -7.66 -0.49 8.53
N ARG A 108 -6.66 -1.27 8.08
CA ARG A 108 -6.79 -2.73 7.92
C ARG A 108 -7.13 -3.42 9.24
N MET A 109 -6.47 -3.02 10.34
CA MET A 109 -6.75 -3.57 11.67
C MET A 109 -8.16 -3.24 12.16
N ARG A 110 -8.59 -1.98 12.02
CA ARG A 110 -9.96 -1.57 12.37
C ARG A 110 -10.99 -2.34 11.54
N HIS A 111 -10.70 -2.56 10.26
CA HIS A 111 -11.56 -3.34 9.37
C HIS A 111 -11.68 -4.81 9.81
N VAL A 112 -10.57 -5.46 10.21
CA VAL A 112 -10.60 -6.81 10.81
C VAL A 112 -11.54 -6.86 12.01
N LEU A 113 -11.34 -5.97 12.98
CA LEU A 113 -12.14 -5.95 14.21
C LEU A 113 -13.63 -5.70 13.92
N MET A 114 -13.93 -4.81 12.99
CA MET A 114 -15.30 -4.57 12.54
C MET A 114 -15.92 -5.84 11.95
N VAL A 115 -15.22 -6.54 11.04
CA VAL A 115 -15.72 -7.78 10.42
C VAL A 115 -15.95 -8.86 11.48
N GLU A 116 -15.02 -9.05 12.42
CA GLU A 116 -15.19 -10.01 13.51
C GLU A 116 -16.40 -9.71 14.40
N ARG A 117 -16.61 -8.44 14.74
CA ARG A 117 -17.78 -8.01 15.51
C ARG A 117 -19.10 -8.30 14.77
N GLN A 118 -19.12 -8.16 13.45
CA GLN A 118 -20.34 -8.31 12.64
C GLN A 118 -20.66 -9.76 12.28
N ILE A 119 -19.65 -10.57 11.94
CA ILE A 119 -19.86 -11.93 11.39
C ILE A 119 -19.06 -13.02 12.10
N GLY A 120 -18.30 -12.69 13.15
CA GLY A 120 -17.41 -13.62 13.84
C GLY A 120 -16.36 -14.20 12.89
N ARG A 121 -16.26 -15.54 12.87
CA ARG A 121 -15.33 -16.29 12.01
C ARG A 121 -15.98 -16.85 10.74
N LYS A 122 -17.20 -16.42 10.40
CA LYS A 122 -17.89 -16.89 9.19
C LYS A 122 -17.16 -16.40 7.93
N SER A 123 -17.13 -17.21 6.87
CA SER A 123 -16.61 -16.84 5.56
C SER A 123 -17.25 -15.57 5.01
N GLY A 124 -16.50 -14.77 4.25
CA GLY A 124 -17.01 -13.55 3.61
C GLY A 124 -18.00 -13.86 2.47
N THR A 125 -18.82 -12.88 2.11
CA THR A 125 -19.77 -13.00 0.97
C THR A 125 -19.06 -13.10 -0.38
N GLY A 126 -17.84 -12.57 -0.50
CA GLY A 126 -16.97 -12.72 -1.67
C GLY A 126 -16.06 -13.95 -1.66
N GLY A 127 -16.42 -15.01 -0.93
CA GLY A 127 -15.72 -16.29 -0.96
C GLY A 127 -14.43 -16.40 -0.12
N SER A 128 -14.01 -15.35 0.59
CA SER A 128 -12.85 -15.43 1.50
C SER A 128 -13.17 -16.19 2.78
N SER A 129 -12.12 -16.60 3.51
CA SER A 129 -12.25 -17.13 4.87
C SER A 129 -12.75 -16.10 5.90
N GLY A 130 -12.99 -14.84 5.50
CA GLY A 130 -13.48 -13.77 6.36
C GLY A 130 -12.34 -13.10 7.13
N ALA A 131 -12.50 -12.95 8.45
CA ALA A 131 -11.49 -12.31 9.31
C ALA A 131 -10.07 -12.93 9.23
N PRO A 132 -9.88 -14.26 9.12
CA PRO A 132 -8.56 -14.85 8.90
C PRO A 132 -7.83 -14.33 7.66
N TYR A 133 -8.50 -14.22 6.51
CA TYR A 133 -7.91 -13.60 5.30
C TYR A 133 -7.53 -12.14 5.55
N LEU A 134 -8.39 -11.36 6.21
CA LEU A 134 -8.09 -9.95 6.46
C LEU A 134 -6.89 -9.78 7.41
N ARG A 135 -6.73 -10.67 8.39
CA ARG A 135 -5.56 -10.69 9.27
C ARG A 135 -4.25 -10.93 8.50
N SER A 136 -4.26 -11.82 7.51
CA SER A 136 -3.04 -12.10 6.71
C SER A 136 -2.57 -10.91 5.87
N ARG A 137 -3.35 -9.83 5.81
CA ARG A 137 -3.01 -8.59 5.09
C ARG A 137 -2.44 -7.50 6.01
N LEU A 138 -2.38 -7.72 7.33
CA LEU A 138 -1.94 -6.71 8.30
C LEU A 138 -0.44 -6.40 8.21
N ASP A 139 0.36 -7.38 7.78
CA ASP A 139 1.83 -7.25 7.67
C ASP A 139 2.27 -6.59 6.36
N LEU A 140 1.33 -6.28 5.46
CA LEU A 140 1.65 -5.57 4.23
C LEU A 140 2.12 -4.15 4.53
N ARG A 141 3.17 -3.76 3.80
CA ARG A 141 3.78 -2.42 3.83
C ARG A 141 3.97 -1.93 2.41
N TYR A 142 3.64 -0.67 2.18
CA TYR A 142 3.94 0.01 0.92
C TYR A 142 5.42 0.39 0.84
N TYR A 143 6.01 0.81 1.96
CA TYR A 143 7.37 1.37 1.99
C TYR A 143 8.28 0.62 2.99
N PRO A 144 8.50 -0.70 2.81
CA PRO A 144 9.23 -1.51 3.78
C PRO A 144 10.65 -1.00 4.08
N GLU A 145 11.33 -0.41 3.09
CA GLU A 145 12.66 0.16 3.27
C GLU A 145 12.68 1.35 4.25
N LEU A 146 11.63 2.17 4.29
CA LEU A 146 11.53 3.26 5.25
C LEU A 146 11.30 2.73 6.67
N TRP A 147 10.57 1.62 6.84
CA TRP A 147 10.41 0.98 8.13
C TRP A 147 11.72 0.40 8.64
N GLU A 148 12.43 -0.36 7.80
CA GLU A 148 13.75 -0.92 8.10
C GLU A 148 14.78 0.16 8.42
N LEU A 149 14.70 1.34 7.79
CA LEU A 149 15.60 2.47 8.04
C LEU A 149 15.68 2.83 9.52
N ARG A 150 14.60 2.64 10.31
CA ARG A 150 14.56 3.06 11.73
C ARG A 150 15.56 2.31 12.59
N ALA A 151 15.98 1.11 12.18
CA ALA A 151 17.05 0.38 12.83
C ALA A 151 18.45 0.99 12.58
N HIS A 152 18.56 2.04 11.75
CA HIS A 152 19.81 2.66 11.32
C HIS A 152 19.89 4.17 11.57
N LEU A 153 18.85 4.76 12.17
CA LEU A 153 18.82 6.18 12.52
C LEU A 153 19.65 6.46 13.78
#